data_AF-A0A352LPY6-F1
#
_entry.id   AF-A0A352LPY6-F1
#
_cell.length_a   1.000
_cell.length_b   1.000
_cell.length_c   1.000
_cell.angle_alpha   90.00
_cell.angle_beta   90.00
_cell.angle_gamma   90.00
#
_symmetry.space_group_name_H-M   'P 1'
#
loop_
_entity.id
_entity.type
_entity.pdbx_description
1 polymer ?
#
loop_
_entity_poly.entity_id
_entity_poly.type
_entity_poly.pdbx_seq_one_letter_code
_entity_poly.pdbx_strand_id
1 'polypeptide(L)' 'QAGGVNAADLYRMAGAQAASQKPAASQPQGWTCSCGTQCTGKFCPECGRPRPAAAWRCACGTLATGKFCPECGAKRPE' A
#
# COMPACT_ATOMS: atom_id res chain seq x y z
N GLN A 1 -12.48 -23.44 48.82
CA GLN A 1 -12.69 -23.35 47.36
C GLN A 1 -11.70 -22.33 46.82
N ALA A 2 -10.52 -22.78 46.38
CA ALA A 2 -9.44 -21.93 45.87
C ALA A 2 -9.07 -22.44 44.48
N GLY A 3 -9.21 -21.58 43.48
CA GLY A 3 -8.97 -21.90 42.07
C GLY A 3 -7.47 -22.00 41.77
N GLY A 4 -7.03 -23.17 41.35
CA GLY A 4 -5.70 -23.38 40.78
C GLY A 4 -5.83 -23.55 39.27
N VAL A 5 -5.48 -22.51 38.51
CA VAL A 5 -5.25 -22.68 37.07
C VAL A 5 -4.00 -23.54 36.89
N ASN A 6 -4.13 -24.63 36.13
CA ASN A 6 -3.03 -25.57 35.89
C ASN A 6 -2.05 -24.95 34.89
N ALA A 7 -0.74 -25.02 35.16
CA ALA A 7 0.30 -24.47 34.29
C ALA A 7 0.28 -25.07 32.86
N ALA A 8 -0.21 -26.31 32.72
CA ALA A 8 -0.45 -26.93 31.42
C ALA A 8 -1.55 -26.24 30.59
N ASP A 9 -2.57 -25.67 31.26
CA ASP A 9 -3.69 -25.00 30.57
C ASP A 9 -3.30 -23.58 30.13
N LEU A 10 -2.45 -22.90 30.92
CA LEU A 10 -1.82 -21.63 30.53
C LEU A 10 -0.96 -21.77 29.27
N TYR A 11 -0.18 -22.86 29.17
CA TYR A 11 0.69 -23.08 28.00
C TYR A 11 -0.10 -23.37 26.72
N ARG A 12 -1.28 -24.00 26.84
CA ARG A 12 -2.18 -24.25 25.70
C ARG A 12 -2.87 -22.98 25.20
N MET A 13 -3.16 -22.01 26.07
CA MET A 13 -3.68 -20.70 25.67
C MET A 13 -2.62 -19.79 25.04
N ALA A 14 -1.35 -19.87 25.45
CA ALA A 14 -0.25 -19.10 24.84
C ALA A 14 0.09 -19.57 23.41
N GLY A 15 -0.07 -20.86 23.11
CA GLY A 15 0.22 -21.43 21.77
C GLY A 15 -0.81 -21.07 20.69
N ALA A 16 -2.04 -20.71 21.07
CA ALA A 16 -3.11 -20.39 20.12
C ALA A 16 -3.06 -18.94 19.59
N GLN A 17 -2.19 -18.09 20.15
CA GLN A 17 -2.03 -16.69 19.74
C GLN A 17 -0.73 -16.47 18.94
N ALA A 18 -0.34 -17.43 18.10
CA ALA A 18 0.72 -17.25 17.10
C ALA A 18 0.15 -17.03 15.67
N ALA A 19 -1.15 -16.74 15.55
CA ALA A 19 -1.77 -16.26 14.32
C ALA A 19 -2.01 -14.73 14.40
N SER A 20 -1.02 -14.01 14.91
CA SER A 20 -0.97 -12.55 14.82
C SER A 20 -0.65 -12.18 13.37
N GLN A 21 -1.71 -12.09 12.61
CA GLN A 21 -1.85 -11.40 11.34
C GLN A 21 -0.78 -10.30 11.21
N LYS A 22 0.25 -10.56 10.40
CA LYS A 22 1.02 -9.47 9.80
C LYS A 22 -0.03 -8.60 9.11
N PRO A 23 -0.15 -7.30 9.43
CA PRO A 23 -1.02 -6.45 8.66
C PRO A 23 -0.57 -6.61 7.21
N ALA A 24 -1.50 -7.05 6.36
CA ALA A 24 -1.38 -6.90 4.93
C ALA A 24 -1.27 -5.40 4.71
N ALA A 25 -0.05 -4.88 4.82
CA ALA A 25 0.32 -3.58 4.34
C ALA A 25 -0.16 -3.61 2.91
N SER A 26 -1.26 -2.90 2.66
CA SER A 26 -1.74 -2.56 1.33
C SER A 26 -0.47 -2.20 0.58
N GLN A 27 0.00 -3.13 -0.25
CA GLN A 27 1.29 -2.98 -0.93
C GLN A 27 1.16 -1.64 -1.63
N PRO A 28 1.91 -0.60 -1.23
CA PRO A 28 1.84 0.65 -1.96
C PRO A 28 2.18 0.25 -3.38
N GLN A 29 1.24 0.41 -4.32
CA GLN A 29 1.38 -0.02 -5.71
C GLN A 29 2.80 0.35 -6.16
N GLY A 30 3.68 -0.65 -6.19
CA GLY A 30 5.10 -0.43 -6.43
C GLY A 30 5.19 0.17 -7.81
N TRP A 31 5.89 1.29 -7.94
CA TRP A 31 6.10 1.93 -9.23
C TRP A 31 7.54 1.71 -9.65
N THR A 32 7.73 1.35 -10.90
CA THR A 32 9.07 1.29 -11.48
C THR A 32 9.49 2.70 -11.83
N CYS A 33 10.60 3.15 -11.24
CA CYS A 33 11.18 4.42 -11.61
C CYS A 33 11.74 4.37 -13.03
N SER A 34 11.81 5.51 -13.71
CA SER A 34 12.44 5.64 -15.03
C SER A 34 13.93 5.25 -15.03
N CYS A 35 14.57 5.12 -13.86
CA CYS A 35 15.93 4.58 -13.72
C CYS A 35 15.99 3.05 -13.62
N GLY A 36 14.85 2.35 -13.57
CA GLY A 36 14.74 0.89 -13.43
C GLY A 36 14.50 0.41 -12.00
N THR A 37 14.70 1.25 -10.99
CA THR A 37 14.54 0.90 -9.57
C THR A 37 13.06 0.75 -9.19
N GLN A 38 12.73 -0.31 -8.45
CA GLN A 38 11.39 -0.54 -7.94
C GLN A 38 11.16 0.29 -6.66
N CYS A 39 10.13 1.13 -6.67
CA CYS A 39 9.91 2.15 -5.65
C CYS A 39 8.55 1.97 -4.97
N THR A 40 8.52 2.11 -3.65
CA THR A 40 7.30 1.99 -2.83
C THR A 40 6.85 3.31 -2.20
N GLY A 41 7.71 4.33 -2.19
CA GLY A 41 7.44 5.65 -1.63
C GLY A 41 6.92 6.67 -2.65
N LYS A 42 6.83 7.94 -2.23
CA LYS A 42 6.53 9.08 -3.13
C LYS A 42 7.70 9.47 -4.03
N PHE A 43 8.91 9.03 -3.69
CA PHE A 43 10.15 9.33 -4.40
C PHE A 43 10.97 8.05 -4.59
N CYS A 44 11.78 8.03 -5.64
CA CYS A 44 12.72 6.96 -5.89
C CYS A 44 13.88 7.06 -4.88
N PRO A 45 14.20 5.99 -4.14
CA PRO A 45 15.29 6.00 -3.16
C PRO A 45 16.68 6.12 -3.81
N GLU A 46 16.81 5.77 -5.10
CA GLU A 46 18.10 5.83 -5.80
C GLU A 46 18.36 7.17 -6.51
N CYS A 47 17.37 7.70 -7.24
CA CYS A 47 17.56 8.91 -8.04
C CYS A 47 16.78 10.13 -7.54
N GLY A 48 16.01 9.99 -6.46
CA GLY A 48 15.22 11.09 -5.86
C GLY A 48 14.02 11.54 -6.70
N ARG A 49 13.77 10.93 -7.86
CA ARG A 49 12.65 11.32 -8.75
C ARG A 49 11.31 11.04 -8.09
N PRO A 50 10.31 11.93 -8.23
CA PRO A 50 8.97 11.70 -7.70
C PRO A 50 8.26 10.56 -8.44
N ARG A 51 7.31 9.91 -7.75
CA ARG A 51 6.42 8.90 -8.31
C ARG A 51 5.65 9.51 -9.49
N PRO A 52 5.63 8.85 -10.67
CA PRO A 52 4.78 9.28 -11.77
C PRO A 52 3.33 9.23 -11.32
N ALA A 53 2.60 10.30 -11.57
CA ALA A 53 1.20 10.35 -11.24
C ALA A 53 0.45 9.29 -12.06
N ALA A 54 -0.41 8.54 -11.36
CA ALA A 54 -1.14 7.43 -11.97
C ALA A 54 -1.97 7.93 -13.15
N ALA A 55 -1.82 7.28 -14.30
CA ALA A 55 -2.63 7.56 -15.47
C ALA A 55 -4.09 7.26 -15.16
N TRP A 56 -4.98 8.19 -15.50
CA TRP A 56 -6.42 8.08 -15.35
C TRP A 56 -7.10 8.40 -16.67
N ARG A 57 -8.23 7.75 -16.92
CA ARG A 57 -9.00 7.96 -18.14
C ARG A 57 -9.99 9.09 -17.90
N CYS A 58 -9.86 10.15 -18.67
CA CYS A 58 -10.75 11.28 -18.61
C CYS A 58 -12.13 10.93 -19.18
N ALA A 59 -13.18 11.62 -18.72
CA ALA A 59 -14.52 11.52 -19.29
C ALA A 59 -14.56 11.85 -20.79
N CYS A 60 -13.63 12.67 -21.29
CA CYS A 60 -13.47 12.94 -22.73
C CYS A 60 -12.81 11.79 -23.52
N GLY A 61 -12.39 10.71 -22.86
CA GLY A 61 -11.73 9.55 -23.47
C GLY A 61 -10.20 9.57 -23.42
N THR A 62 -9.58 10.73 -23.15
CA THR A 62 -8.12 10.91 -23.12
C THR A 62 -7.49 10.33 -21.86
N LEU A 63 -6.33 9.67 -22.00
CA LEU A 63 -5.53 9.23 -20.86
C LEU A 63 -4.69 10.41 -20.34
N ALA A 64 -4.94 10.82 -19.10
CA ALA A 64 -4.23 11.91 -18.43
C ALA A 64 -3.40 11.39 -17.26
N THR A 65 -2.24 11.98 -17.01
CA THR A 65 -1.37 11.60 -15.89
C THR A 65 -1.34 12.67 -14.79
N GLY A 66 -1.74 13.91 -15.07
CA GLY A 66 -1.71 15.03 -14.12
C GLY A 66 -2.94 15.12 -13.21
N LYS A 67 -3.05 16.24 -12.47
CA LYS A 67 -4.30 16.61 -11.76
C LYS A 67 -5.43 16.98 -12.72
N PHE A 68 -5.10 17.36 -13.95
CA PHE A 68 -6.04 17.82 -14.98
C PHE A 68 -5.79 17.09 -16.29
N CYS A 69 -6.86 16.96 -17.08
CA CYS A 69 -6.80 16.43 -18.43
C CYS A 69 -6.10 17.44 -19.36
N PRO A 70 -5.07 17.04 -20.13
CA PRO A 70 -4.38 17.95 -21.04
C PRO A 70 -5.23 18.37 -22.26
N GLU A 71 -6.29 17.62 -22.57
CA GLU A 71 -7.17 17.89 -23.72
C GLU A 71 -8.36 18.79 -23.36
N CYS A 72 -9.08 18.47 -22.26
CA CYS A 72 -10.31 19.19 -21.91
C CYS A 72 -10.22 19.99 -20.60
N GLY A 73 -9.11 19.92 -19.87
CA GLY A 73 -8.92 20.61 -18.59
C GLY A 73 -9.71 20.02 -17.42
N ALA A 74 -10.46 18.92 -17.61
CA ALA A 74 -11.21 18.28 -16.53
C ALA A 74 -10.28 17.83 -15.39
N LYS A 75 -10.72 18.01 -14.14
CA LYS A 75 -9.97 17.52 -12.97
C LYS A 75 -10.02 15.99 -12.90
N ARG A 76 -8.96 15.39 -12.35
CA ARG A 76 -8.92 13.96 -12.07
C ARG A 76 -10.10 13.57 -11.16
N PRO A 77 -10.91 12.56 -11.52
CA PRO A 77 -11.87 11.97 -10.61
C PRO A 77 -11.12 11.27 -9.47
N GLU A 78 -11.55 11.49 -8.23
CA GLU A 78 -10.99 10.83 -7.05
C GLU A 78 -11.42 9.37 -6.95
#